data_AF-W5K9Y7-F1
#
_entry.id   AF-W5K9Y7-F1
#
_cell.length_a   1.000
_cell.length_b   1.000
_cell.length_c   1.000
_cell.angle_alpha   90.00
_cell.angle_beta   90.00
_cell.angle_gamma   90.00
#
_symmetry.space_group_name_H-M   'P 1'
#
loop_
_entity.id
_entity.type
_entity.pdbx_description
1 polymer ?
#
loop_
_entity_poly.entity_id
_entity_poly.type
_entity_poly.pdbx_seq_one_letter_code
_entity_poly.pdbx_strand_id
1 'polypeptide(L)'
;ANKAFLFPVGSFDPSIPEEGPSAPPPGWLDSGCNWVDRVPQVSEDVAREALLKFVKKKWTYSSKPALNLVYKDLKPFTVYRYCLETYTESRSSAWKHETYTGNTFVDGPQYGLSPKPWNVEVQYPPKFTDMVKKVRVPHTSSVKCMSCHGMGHSSNRRCAGCHGGGRRACMRCHGTGLIMCRKCNGNKKLLHFIQLTVYPVEGFPDQEICCASKDAIREHWYKYSASSRILQQVNPP
;
A
#
# COMPACT_ATOMS: atom_id res chain seq x y z
N ALA A 1 -25.18 30.18 8.21
CA ALA A 1 -24.13 30.66 9.13
C ALA A 1 -23.82 29.55 10.12
N ASN A 2 -22.54 29.28 10.39
CA ASN A 2 -22.13 28.18 11.27
C ASN A 2 -22.03 28.65 12.73
N LYS A 3 -22.24 27.74 13.69
CA LYS A 3 -21.71 27.87 15.05
C LYS A 3 -21.14 26.53 15.51
N ALA A 4 -19.88 26.57 15.95
CA ALA A 4 -19.23 25.50 16.67
C ALA A 4 -19.46 25.66 18.18
N PHE A 5 -19.34 24.57 18.93
CA PHE A 5 -19.25 24.60 20.39
C PHE A 5 -17.84 24.21 20.84
N LEU A 6 -17.27 25.04 21.72
CA LEU A 6 -16.06 24.78 22.47
C LEU A 6 -16.44 24.24 23.85
N PHE A 7 -15.58 23.39 24.43
CA PHE A 7 -15.57 23.14 25.88
C PHE A 7 -14.16 23.33 26.45
N PRO A 8 -14.03 23.78 27.71
CA PRO A 8 -12.81 24.41 28.22
C PRO A 8 -11.80 23.43 28.83
N VAL A 9 -10.59 23.95 29.08
CA VAL A 9 -9.43 23.21 29.59
C VAL A 9 -9.23 23.48 31.09
N GLY A 10 -9.05 22.43 31.88
CA GLY A 10 -8.15 22.44 33.03
C GLY A 10 -8.72 22.65 34.44
N SER A 11 -8.64 21.60 35.25
CA SER A 11 -8.33 21.67 36.69
C SER A 11 -7.51 20.43 37.06
N PHE A 12 -6.41 20.62 37.80
CA PHE A 12 -5.49 19.54 38.18
C PHE A 12 -5.65 19.29 39.68
N ASP A 13 -5.94 18.05 40.08
CA ASP A 13 -6.12 17.68 41.49
C ASP A 13 -4.77 17.26 42.11
N PRO A 14 -4.27 17.95 43.15
CA PRO A 14 -2.97 17.67 43.76
C PRO A 14 -2.98 16.51 44.76
N SER A 15 -4.09 15.76 44.90
CA SER A 15 -4.23 14.69 45.90
C SER A 15 -4.07 13.25 45.38
N ILE A 16 -3.79 13.08 44.08
CA ILE A 16 -3.66 11.76 43.44
C ILE A 16 -2.24 11.17 43.68
N PRO A 17 -2.10 9.92 44.18
CA PRO A 17 -0.79 9.31 44.38
C PRO A 17 0.01 9.11 43.08
N GLU A 18 1.33 9.24 43.15
CA GLU A 18 2.23 8.81 42.07
C GLU A 18 2.22 7.27 41.94
N GLU A 19 1.37 6.72 41.08
CA GLU A 19 1.59 5.37 40.53
C GLU A 19 2.33 5.45 39.20
N GLY A 20 3.54 4.88 39.18
CA GLY A 20 4.45 4.87 38.04
C GLY A 20 3.99 3.97 36.88
N PRO A 21 4.78 3.91 35.79
CA PRO A 21 4.40 3.18 34.57
C PRO A 21 4.19 1.68 34.84
N SER A 22 3.00 1.18 34.50
CA SER A 22 2.68 -0.25 34.61
C SER A 22 3.55 -1.11 33.68
N ALA A 23 4.01 -2.26 34.18
CA ALA A 23 4.81 -3.23 33.44
C ALA A 23 4.09 -3.80 32.18
N PRO A 24 4.84 -4.31 31.17
CA PRO A 24 4.27 -5.02 30.03
C PRO A 24 3.54 -6.32 30.46
N PRO A 25 2.69 -6.90 29.58
CA PRO A 25 1.93 -8.11 29.90
C PRO A 25 2.81 -9.30 30.34
N PRO A 26 2.38 -10.11 31.32
CA PRO A 26 3.07 -11.34 31.70
C PRO A 26 3.28 -12.27 30.50
N GLY A 27 4.45 -12.92 30.42
CA GLY A 27 4.80 -13.85 29.33
C GLY A 27 5.55 -13.23 28.14
N TRP A 28 5.53 -11.90 27.97
CA TRP A 28 6.23 -11.26 26.83
C TRP A 28 7.75 -11.21 26.97
N LEU A 29 8.27 -11.45 28.18
CA LEU A 29 9.70 -11.48 28.52
C LEU A 29 10.28 -12.90 28.62
N ASP A 30 9.45 -13.95 28.53
CA ASP A 30 9.85 -15.33 28.84
C ASP A 30 10.63 -16.01 27.71
N SER A 31 10.79 -15.34 26.56
CA SER A 31 11.56 -15.81 25.41
C SER A 31 13.09 -15.71 25.60
N GLY A 32 13.62 -16.35 26.66
CA GLY A 32 15.00 -16.86 26.81
C GLY A 32 16.20 -15.91 26.66
N CYS A 33 15.98 -14.65 26.29
CA CYS A 33 17.01 -13.68 25.96
C CYS A 33 17.03 -12.60 27.03
N ASN A 34 18.11 -12.59 27.82
CA ASN A 34 18.31 -11.62 28.89
C ASN A 34 18.64 -10.21 28.34
N TRP A 35 17.60 -9.53 27.86
CA TRP A 35 17.68 -8.21 27.21
C TRP A 35 17.71 -7.04 28.21
N VAL A 36 17.26 -7.26 29.45
CA VAL A 36 17.18 -6.21 30.48
C VAL A 36 18.57 -5.72 30.89
N ASP A 37 19.56 -6.63 30.92
CA ASP A 37 20.96 -6.35 31.30
C ASP A 37 21.78 -5.62 30.23
N ARG A 38 21.17 -5.22 29.08
CA ARG A 38 21.90 -4.64 27.94
C ARG A 38 21.48 -3.23 27.55
N VAL A 39 20.83 -2.46 28.43
CA VAL A 39 20.65 -1.02 28.19
C VAL A 39 22.03 -0.34 28.34
N PRO A 40 22.60 0.26 27.27
CA PRO A 40 23.93 0.87 27.38
C PRO A 40 23.88 2.06 28.33
N GLN A 41 24.78 2.09 29.32
CA GLN A 41 24.99 3.28 30.13
C GLN A 41 25.60 4.37 29.23
N VAL A 42 24.83 5.41 28.96
CA VAL A 42 25.26 6.55 28.14
C VAL A 42 26.00 7.53 29.06
N SER A 43 27.23 7.92 28.73
CA SER A 43 27.94 8.96 29.47
C SER A 43 27.40 10.35 29.15
N GLU A 44 27.64 11.33 30.04
CA GLU A 44 27.20 12.72 29.82
C GLU A 44 27.68 13.28 28.48
N ASP A 45 28.91 13.00 28.06
CA ASP A 45 29.47 13.53 26.83
C ASP A 45 28.77 12.98 25.59
N VAL A 46 28.41 11.70 25.59
CA VAL A 46 27.64 11.07 24.49
C VAL A 46 26.22 11.64 24.45
N ALA A 47 25.58 11.84 25.62
CA ALA A 47 24.28 12.50 25.70
C ALA A 47 24.34 13.96 25.20
N ARG A 48 25.41 14.69 25.54
CA ARG A 48 25.65 16.09 25.16
C ARG A 48 25.91 16.22 23.65
N GLU A 49 26.71 15.33 23.07
CA GLU A 49 26.96 15.30 21.63
C GLU A 49 25.66 14.98 20.85
N ALA A 50 24.88 14.00 21.31
CA ALA A 50 23.60 13.65 20.69
C ALA A 50 22.61 14.84 20.70
N LEU A 51 22.50 15.55 21.83
CA LEU A 51 21.69 16.76 21.95
C LEU A 51 22.18 17.89 21.02
N LEU A 52 23.50 18.11 20.94
CA LEU A 52 24.08 19.10 20.04
C LEU A 52 23.84 18.77 18.56
N LYS A 53 23.90 17.49 18.18
CA LYS A 53 23.58 17.00 16.83
C LYS A 53 22.11 17.23 16.48
N PHE A 54 21.19 17.04 17.44
CA PHE A 54 19.77 17.36 17.28
C PHE A 54 19.55 18.88 17.12
N VAL A 55 20.15 19.70 18.00
CA VAL A 55 20.03 21.17 17.98
C VAL A 55 20.55 21.75 16.65
N LYS A 56 21.72 21.29 16.16
CA LYS A 56 22.27 21.72 14.86
C LYS A 56 21.34 21.45 13.67
N LYS A 57 20.41 20.50 13.77
CA LYS A 57 19.39 20.21 12.73
C LYS A 57 18.20 21.17 12.77
N LYS A 58 18.08 22.04 13.79
CA LYS A 58 16.99 22.99 13.99
C LYS A 58 17.53 24.42 13.97
N TRP A 59 17.41 25.09 12.82
CA TRP A 59 18.01 26.42 12.58
C TRP A 59 17.58 27.53 13.56
N THR A 60 16.44 27.36 14.24
CA THR A 60 15.92 28.29 15.25
C THR A 60 16.49 28.06 16.66
N TYR A 61 17.25 26.98 16.89
CA TYR A 61 17.73 26.62 18.23
C TYR A 61 19.18 27.06 18.42
N SER A 62 19.45 27.75 19.53
CA SER A 62 20.83 28.05 19.95
C SER A 62 21.53 26.80 20.48
N SER A 63 22.81 26.64 20.19
CA SER A 63 23.66 25.59 20.76
C SER A 63 24.08 25.85 22.21
N LYS A 64 24.03 27.11 22.67
CA LYS A 64 24.50 27.50 24.02
C LYS A 64 23.83 26.71 25.17
N PRO A 65 22.50 26.49 25.20
CA PRO A 65 21.88 25.70 26.26
C PRO A 65 22.28 24.23 26.27
N ALA A 66 22.59 23.64 25.10
CA ALA A 66 23.02 22.26 24.98
C ALA A 66 24.51 22.07 25.34
N LEU A 67 25.36 23.08 25.10
CA LEU A 67 26.76 23.08 25.55
C LEU A 67 26.87 23.23 27.07
N ASN A 68 26.12 24.19 27.64
CA ASN A 68 26.24 24.57 29.05
C ASN A 68 25.28 23.79 29.97
N LEU A 69 24.70 22.69 29.50
CA LEU A 69 23.80 21.85 30.29
C LEU A 69 24.58 21.07 31.36
N VAL A 70 24.23 21.31 32.63
CA VAL A 70 24.68 20.49 33.76
C VAL A 70 23.68 19.35 33.96
N TYR A 71 24.12 18.12 33.80
CA TYR A 71 23.32 16.94 34.15
C TYR A 71 23.30 16.80 35.67
N LYS A 72 22.11 16.67 36.26
CA LYS A 72 21.93 16.41 37.71
C LYS A 72 21.77 14.93 38.03
N ASP A 73 21.19 14.20 37.09
CA ASP A 73 20.83 12.80 37.17
C ASP A 73 20.65 12.30 35.72
N LEU A 74 21.14 11.10 35.42
CA LEU A 74 21.13 10.53 34.06
C LEU A 74 20.65 9.08 34.14
N LYS A 75 19.34 8.90 34.24
CA LYS A 75 18.71 7.59 34.34
C LYS A 75 18.49 6.97 32.97
N PRO A 76 19.07 5.78 32.67
CA PRO A 76 18.70 5.03 31.48
C PRO A 76 17.25 4.55 31.61
N PHE A 77 16.49 4.67 30.53
CA PHE A 77 15.11 4.19 30.45
C PHE A 77 14.88 3.45 29.14
N THR A 78 14.28 2.26 29.22
CA THR A 78 13.92 1.49 28.02
C THR A 78 12.68 2.08 27.38
N VAL A 79 12.82 2.67 26.20
CA VAL A 79 11.70 3.20 25.42
C VAL A 79 11.38 2.24 24.27
N TYR A 80 10.22 1.61 24.32
CA TYR A 80 9.72 0.75 23.25
C TYR A 80 9.04 1.61 22.17
N ARG A 81 9.64 1.67 20.98
CA ARG A 81 8.99 2.26 19.78
C ARG A 81 8.34 1.15 18.97
N TYR A 82 7.07 0.88 19.21
CA TYR A 82 6.27 -0.01 18.36
C TYR A 82 5.77 0.75 17.12
N CYS A 83 5.68 0.05 15.99
CA CYS A 83 5.00 0.51 14.79
C CYS A 83 3.80 -0.41 14.57
N LEU A 84 2.62 0.17 14.34
CA LEU A 84 1.42 -0.60 13.98
C LEU A 84 1.18 -0.43 12.50
N GLU A 85 1.83 -1.29 11.74
CA GLU A 85 1.52 -1.48 10.35
C GLU A 85 0.24 -2.30 10.20
N THR A 86 -0.48 -1.97 9.15
CA THR A 86 -1.73 -2.58 8.77
C THR A 86 -1.47 -3.34 7.45
N TYR A 87 -2.09 -4.52 7.19
CA TYR A 87 -1.99 -5.34 5.95
C TYR A 87 -3.34 -5.82 5.23
N THR A 88 -4.04 -5.12 4.30
CA THR A 88 -5.24 -5.51 3.47
C THR A 88 -4.93 -5.45 1.99
N GLU A 89 -5.57 -6.32 1.24
CA GLU A 89 -5.46 -6.41 -0.21
C GLU A 89 -6.21 -5.30 -0.97
N SER A 90 -5.72 -4.89 -2.14
CA SER A 90 -6.50 -4.14 -3.12
C SER A 90 -6.46 -4.80 -4.50
N ARG A 91 -7.59 -4.73 -5.23
CA ARG A 91 -7.81 -5.42 -6.51
C ARG A 91 -8.25 -4.45 -7.60
N SER A 92 -7.55 -4.42 -8.73
CA SER A 92 -7.92 -3.62 -9.91
C SER A 92 -7.99 -4.46 -11.19
N SER A 93 -9.03 -4.27 -12.00
CA SER A 93 -9.27 -5.04 -13.23
C SER A 93 -9.04 -4.20 -14.49
N ALA A 94 -8.32 -4.74 -15.47
CA ALA A 94 -8.10 -4.09 -16.76
C ALA A 94 -8.14 -5.08 -17.93
N TRP A 95 -8.68 -4.66 -19.08
CA TRP A 95 -8.61 -5.43 -20.31
C TRP A 95 -7.17 -5.56 -20.82
N LYS A 96 -6.76 -6.79 -21.12
CA LYS A 96 -5.50 -7.14 -21.77
C LYS A 96 -5.79 -7.95 -23.04
N HIS A 97 -4.75 -8.10 -23.85
CA HIS A 97 -4.83 -8.79 -25.13
C HIS A 97 -3.45 -9.33 -25.51
N GLU A 98 -3.45 -10.46 -26.20
CA GLU A 98 -2.26 -11.09 -26.78
C GLU A 98 -2.56 -11.65 -28.18
N THR A 99 -1.50 -12.00 -28.90
CA THR A 99 -1.61 -12.63 -30.23
C THR A 99 -2.15 -14.05 -30.10
N TYR A 100 -3.24 -14.35 -30.79
CA TYR A 100 -3.82 -15.70 -30.79
C TYR A 100 -3.17 -16.59 -31.85
N THR A 101 -2.51 -17.67 -31.42
CA THR A 101 -1.75 -18.60 -32.28
C THR A 101 -2.55 -19.83 -32.73
N GLY A 102 -3.85 -19.92 -32.41
CA GLY A 102 -4.69 -21.06 -32.79
C GLY A 102 -4.68 -22.21 -31.77
N ASN A 103 -3.53 -22.50 -31.17
CA ASN A 103 -3.34 -23.67 -30.29
C ASN A 103 -3.56 -23.37 -28.80
N THR A 104 -3.85 -22.13 -28.42
CA THR A 104 -4.11 -21.73 -27.02
C THR A 104 -5.56 -22.02 -26.64
N PHE A 105 -5.79 -22.71 -25.51
CA PHE A 105 -7.13 -22.83 -24.92
C PHE A 105 -7.69 -21.44 -24.57
N VAL A 106 -8.99 -21.23 -24.84
CA VAL A 106 -9.66 -19.94 -24.66
C VAL A 106 -10.78 -20.09 -23.64
N ASP A 107 -10.48 -19.77 -22.39
CA ASP A 107 -11.47 -19.77 -21.31
C ASP A 107 -12.41 -18.56 -21.40
N GLY A 108 -13.46 -18.70 -22.22
CA GLY A 108 -14.48 -17.68 -22.46
C GLY A 108 -15.82 -17.96 -21.81
N PRO A 109 -16.82 -17.07 -22.02
CA PRO A 109 -18.13 -17.15 -21.35
C PRO A 109 -18.93 -18.43 -21.62
N GLN A 110 -18.56 -19.20 -22.65
CA GLN A 110 -19.15 -20.51 -22.93
C GLN A 110 -18.82 -21.59 -21.88
N TYR A 111 -17.82 -21.37 -21.02
CA TYR A 111 -17.44 -22.31 -19.96
C TYR A 111 -17.94 -21.92 -18.57
N GLY A 112 -18.56 -20.75 -18.39
CA GLY A 112 -19.10 -20.31 -17.11
C GLY A 112 -19.35 -18.81 -17.00
N LEU A 113 -19.89 -18.39 -15.87
CA LEU A 113 -20.08 -16.97 -15.53
C LEU A 113 -18.79 -16.39 -14.94
N SER A 114 -18.33 -15.26 -15.46
CA SER A 114 -17.13 -14.58 -14.92
C SER A 114 -17.35 -14.16 -13.46
N PRO A 115 -16.46 -14.54 -12.52
CA PRO A 115 -16.60 -14.19 -11.11
C PRO A 115 -16.41 -12.69 -10.84
N LYS A 116 -16.98 -12.21 -9.71
CA LYS A 116 -16.70 -10.87 -9.19
C LYS A 116 -15.21 -10.73 -8.83
N PRO A 117 -14.62 -9.52 -8.83
CA PRO A 117 -13.19 -9.31 -8.57
C PRO A 117 -12.66 -9.96 -7.27
N TRP A 118 -13.45 -9.96 -6.19
CA TRP A 118 -13.12 -10.60 -4.91
C TRP A 118 -13.29 -12.12 -4.88
N ASN A 119 -14.11 -12.67 -5.79
CA ASN A 119 -14.36 -14.10 -5.93
C ASN A 119 -13.36 -14.78 -6.90
N VAL A 120 -12.41 -14.03 -7.46
CA VAL A 120 -11.27 -14.61 -8.19
C VAL A 120 -10.31 -15.18 -7.15
N GLU A 121 -10.04 -16.48 -7.23
CA GLU A 121 -9.05 -17.14 -6.37
C GLU A 121 -7.64 -16.66 -6.71
N VAL A 122 -6.88 -16.33 -5.65
CA VAL A 122 -5.52 -15.82 -5.74
C VAL A 122 -4.74 -16.50 -4.62
N GLN A 123 -3.63 -17.15 -4.96
CA GLN A 123 -2.71 -17.70 -3.95
C GLN A 123 -2.25 -16.57 -3.02
N TYR A 124 -2.44 -16.71 -1.71
CA TYR A 124 -1.95 -15.71 -0.76
C TYR A 124 -0.41 -15.62 -0.79
N PRO A 125 0.19 -14.42 -0.63
CA PRO A 125 1.62 -14.30 -0.36
C PRO A 125 1.97 -14.87 1.03
N PRO A 126 3.24 -15.21 1.30
CA PRO A 126 3.75 -15.29 2.66
C PRO A 126 3.43 -13.98 3.42
N LYS A 127 3.14 -14.09 4.72
CA LYS A 127 2.82 -12.91 5.56
C LYS A 127 3.98 -11.90 5.51
N PHE A 128 3.65 -10.60 5.50
CA PHE A 128 4.61 -9.49 5.51
C PHE A 128 5.57 -9.46 4.29
N THR A 129 5.11 -9.86 3.10
CA THR A 129 5.91 -9.80 1.86
C THR A 129 5.20 -9.02 0.77
N ASP A 130 5.85 -7.96 0.26
CA ASP A 130 5.36 -7.16 -0.86
C ASP A 130 5.45 -7.91 -2.18
N MET A 131 4.30 -8.20 -2.80
CA MET A 131 4.19 -8.83 -4.10
C MET A 131 2.90 -8.43 -4.81
N VAL A 132 3.03 -7.90 -6.03
CA VAL A 132 1.88 -7.67 -6.94
C VAL A 132 1.64 -8.91 -7.79
N LYS A 133 0.46 -9.53 -7.67
CA LYS A 133 0.02 -10.68 -8.49
C LYS A 133 -0.87 -10.22 -9.64
N LYS A 134 -0.69 -10.83 -10.82
CA LYS A 134 -1.49 -10.58 -12.03
C LYS A 134 -2.13 -11.89 -12.47
N VAL A 135 -3.47 -11.94 -12.44
CA VAL A 135 -4.25 -13.16 -12.69
C VAL A 135 -5.24 -12.89 -13.81
N ARG A 136 -5.50 -13.87 -14.69
CA ARG A 136 -6.58 -13.78 -15.69
C ARG A 136 -7.90 -14.10 -15.01
N VAL A 137 -8.94 -13.30 -15.24
CA VAL A 137 -10.27 -13.58 -14.66
C VAL A 137 -10.93 -14.72 -15.45
N PRO A 138 -11.37 -15.81 -14.79
CA PRO A 138 -12.01 -16.94 -15.45
C PRO A 138 -13.19 -16.54 -16.34
N HIS A 139 -13.37 -17.29 -17.43
CA HIS A 139 -14.44 -17.16 -18.42
C HIS A 139 -14.54 -15.78 -19.10
N THR A 140 -13.50 -14.92 -19.01
CA THR A 140 -13.49 -13.59 -19.68
C THR A 140 -12.78 -13.57 -21.03
N SER A 141 -12.20 -14.69 -21.46
CA SER A 141 -11.36 -14.74 -22.65
C SER A 141 -12.19 -14.75 -23.94
N SER A 142 -11.75 -14.01 -24.97
CA SER A 142 -12.41 -13.98 -26.27
C SER A 142 -11.44 -13.77 -27.42
N VAL A 143 -11.60 -14.50 -28.52
CA VAL A 143 -10.75 -14.39 -29.72
C VAL A 143 -11.42 -13.48 -30.75
N LYS A 144 -11.38 -12.18 -30.49
CA LYS A 144 -11.88 -11.14 -31.42
C LYS A 144 -11.20 -9.83 -31.09
N CYS A 145 -10.52 -9.20 -32.07
CA CYS A 145 -9.92 -7.89 -31.84
C CYS A 145 -11.00 -6.86 -31.48
N MET A 146 -11.06 -6.45 -30.22
CA MET A 146 -12.09 -5.54 -29.71
C MET A 146 -12.06 -4.17 -30.41
N SER A 147 -10.87 -3.67 -30.77
CA SER A 147 -10.69 -2.34 -31.40
C SER A 147 -11.15 -2.25 -32.86
N CYS A 148 -11.48 -3.36 -33.51
CA CYS A 148 -12.07 -3.37 -34.86
C CYS A 148 -13.19 -4.40 -35.01
N HIS A 149 -13.69 -4.97 -33.91
CA HIS A 149 -14.69 -6.04 -33.86
C HIS A 149 -14.45 -7.21 -34.84
N GLY A 150 -13.17 -7.52 -35.13
CA GLY A 150 -12.77 -8.57 -36.08
C GLY A 150 -12.70 -8.15 -37.56
N MET A 151 -12.90 -6.88 -37.92
CA MET A 151 -12.79 -6.41 -39.31
C MET A 151 -11.35 -6.39 -39.84
N GLY A 152 -10.36 -6.15 -38.97
CA GLY A 152 -8.94 -6.05 -39.32
C GLY A 152 -8.51 -4.66 -39.82
N HIS A 153 -9.45 -3.75 -40.01
CA HIS A 153 -9.22 -2.35 -40.40
C HIS A 153 -10.00 -1.39 -39.49
N SER A 154 -9.66 -0.10 -39.53
CA SER A 154 -10.45 0.96 -38.89
C SER A 154 -11.67 1.26 -39.73
N SER A 155 -12.87 1.12 -39.15
CA SER A 155 -14.16 1.33 -39.83
C SER A 155 -14.33 2.74 -40.42
N ASN A 156 -13.67 3.75 -39.85
CA ASN A 156 -13.86 5.15 -40.21
C ASN A 156 -12.61 5.83 -40.81
N ARG A 157 -11.63 5.07 -41.32
CA ARG A 157 -10.44 5.65 -42.00
C ARG A 157 -10.19 5.01 -43.35
N ARG A 158 -10.55 5.74 -44.41
CA ARG A 158 -10.19 5.41 -45.80
C ARG A 158 -8.68 5.48 -46.01
N CYS A 159 -8.14 4.55 -46.81
CA CYS A 159 -6.74 4.55 -47.19
C CYS A 159 -6.46 5.69 -48.18
N ALA A 160 -5.64 6.65 -47.75
CA ALA A 160 -5.21 7.78 -48.59
C ALA A 160 -4.50 7.32 -49.87
N GLY A 161 -3.77 6.20 -49.84
CA GLY A 161 -3.04 5.67 -51.01
C GLY A 161 -3.92 5.10 -52.13
N CYS A 162 -5.23 4.94 -51.91
CA CYS A 162 -6.18 4.52 -52.95
C CYS A 162 -7.52 5.26 -52.87
N HIS A 163 -7.61 6.35 -52.11
CA HIS A 163 -8.81 7.15 -51.84
C HIS A 163 -10.04 6.35 -51.34
N GLY A 164 -9.82 5.18 -50.73
CA GLY A 164 -10.88 4.23 -50.33
C GLY A 164 -11.19 3.11 -51.34
N GLY A 165 -10.71 3.19 -52.59
CA GLY A 165 -11.13 2.32 -53.69
C GLY A 165 -10.58 0.87 -53.72
N GLY A 166 -10.04 0.35 -52.62
CA GLY A 166 -9.83 -1.11 -52.47
C GLY A 166 -9.01 -1.86 -53.53
N ARG A 167 -7.94 -1.28 -54.09
CA ARG A 167 -7.14 -1.94 -55.14
C ARG A 167 -6.12 -2.94 -54.57
N ARG A 168 -6.12 -4.20 -55.04
CA ARG A 168 -5.26 -5.30 -54.56
C ARG A 168 -3.76 -4.95 -54.49
N ALA A 169 -3.25 -4.13 -55.41
CA ALA A 169 -1.87 -3.66 -55.44
C ALA A 169 -1.53 -2.57 -54.39
N CYS A 170 -2.49 -2.05 -53.62
CA CYS A 170 -2.23 -0.99 -52.65
C CYS A 170 -1.54 -1.53 -51.40
N MET A 171 -0.20 -1.46 -51.35
CA MET A 171 0.63 -1.91 -50.21
C MET A 171 0.27 -1.28 -48.86
N ARG A 172 -0.49 -0.18 -48.83
CA ARG A 172 -0.89 0.54 -47.61
C ARG A 172 -2.20 0.03 -46.99
N CYS A 173 -2.99 -0.76 -47.73
CA CYS A 173 -4.25 -1.36 -47.23
C CYS A 173 -4.49 -2.82 -47.70
N HIS A 174 -3.57 -3.40 -48.47
CA HIS A 174 -3.65 -4.74 -49.07
C HIS A 174 -5.02 -5.04 -49.72
N GLY A 175 -5.51 -4.09 -50.52
CA GLY A 175 -6.81 -4.21 -51.21
C GLY A 175 -8.05 -3.90 -50.38
N THR A 176 -7.96 -3.69 -49.06
CA THR A 176 -9.16 -3.42 -48.24
C THR A 176 -9.75 -2.01 -48.40
N GLY A 177 -9.00 -1.07 -48.99
CA GLY A 177 -9.42 0.34 -49.13
C GLY A 177 -9.40 1.13 -47.82
N LEU A 178 -9.19 0.49 -46.67
CA LEU A 178 -9.28 1.06 -45.33
C LEU A 178 -7.92 0.95 -44.61
N ILE A 179 -7.68 1.80 -43.62
CA ILE A 179 -6.43 1.74 -42.83
C ILE A 179 -6.48 0.51 -41.93
N MET A 180 -5.45 -0.34 -41.99
CA MET A 180 -5.34 -1.53 -41.13
C MET A 180 -5.46 -1.20 -39.64
N CYS A 181 -6.09 -2.09 -38.88
CA CYS A 181 -6.24 -1.93 -37.45
C CYS A 181 -4.88 -2.11 -36.78
N ARG A 182 -4.29 -1.01 -36.31
CA ARG A 182 -2.99 -0.98 -35.60
C ARG A 182 -2.93 -1.88 -34.36
N LYS A 183 -4.08 -2.30 -33.83
CA LYS A 183 -4.14 -3.14 -32.63
C LYS A 183 -3.88 -4.62 -32.92
N CYS A 184 -4.37 -5.12 -34.07
CA CYS A 184 -4.19 -6.51 -34.49
C CYS A 184 -3.38 -6.67 -35.78
N ASN A 185 -2.83 -5.57 -36.33
CA ASN A 185 -2.10 -5.53 -37.61
C ASN A 185 -2.80 -6.27 -38.75
N GLY A 186 -4.13 -6.15 -38.84
CA GLY A 186 -4.93 -6.84 -39.85
C GLY A 186 -5.34 -8.29 -39.53
N ASN A 187 -4.77 -8.93 -38.50
CA ASN A 187 -4.97 -10.36 -38.19
C ASN A 187 -6.39 -10.73 -37.72
N LYS A 188 -7.23 -9.76 -37.34
CA LYS A 188 -8.63 -9.89 -36.86
C LYS A 188 -8.80 -10.61 -35.51
N LYS A 189 -8.00 -11.65 -35.26
CA LYS A 189 -7.96 -12.48 -34.06
C LYS A 189 -6.90 -11.95 -33.10
N LEU A 190 -7.35 -11.49 -31.93
CA LEU A 190 -6.55 -11.26 -30.74
C LEU A 190 -7.27 -11.97 -29.59
N LEU A 191 -6.50 -12.57 -28.69
CA LEU A 191 -7.04 -13.13 -27.46
C LEU A 191 -7.15 -12.01 -26.42
N HIS A 192 -8.35 -11.49 -26.22
CA HIS A 192 -8.67 -10.50 -25.20
C HIS A 192 -9.14 -11.18 -23.91
N PHE A 193 -8.74 -10.68 -22.75
CA PHE A 193 -9.16 -11.17 -21.44
C PHE A 193 -9.15 -10.05 -20.40
N ILE A 194 -9.88 -10.20 -19.30
CA ILE A 194 -9.74 -9.29 -18.15
C ILE A 194 -8.59 -9.80 -17.28
N GLN A 195 -7.63 -8.93 -17.00
CA GLN A 195 -6.57 -9.19 -16.03
C GLN A 195 -6.89 -8.48 -14.73
N LEU A 196 -6.94 -9.24 -13.64
CA LEU A 196 -6.97 -8.73 -12.28
C LEU A 196 -5.53 -8.50 -11.81
N THR A 197 -5.25 -7.31 -11.30
CA THR A 197 -4.01 -6.96 -10.60
C THR A 197 -4.34 -6.87 -9.13
N VAL A 198 -3.69 -7.72 -8.35
CA VAL A 198 -3.85 -7.85 -6.91
C VAL A 198 -2.58 -7.30 -6.30
N TYR A 199 -2.73 -6.22 -5.56
CA TYR A 199 -1.63 -5.60 -4.84
C TYR A 199 -1.37 -6.36 -3.54
N PRO A 200 -0.16 -6.26 -2.97
CA PRO A 200 0.09 -6.80 -1.64
C PRO A 200 -0.77 -6.10 -0.59
N VAL A 201 -0.58 -6.58 0.62
CA VAL A 201 -1.57 -6.53 1.67
C VAL A 201 -1.12 -5.42 2.65
N GLU A 202 -1.75 -4.22 2.61
CA GLU A 202 -1.60 -2.96 3.44
C GLU A 202 -3.01 -2.51 4.07
N GLY A 203 -3.31 -2.60 5.40
CA GLY A 203 -4.65 -2.83 6.11
C GLY A 203 -4.86 -3.95 7.24
N PHE A 204 -5.59 -5.07 7.06
CA PHE A 204 -5.43 -6.43 7.72
C PHE A 204 -6.43 -7.44 7.09
N PRO A 205 -6.14 -8.70 6.64
CA PRO A 205 -7.19 -9.51 6.01
C PRO A 205 -8.15 -10.13 7.04
N ASP A 206 -7.67 -10.33 8.27
CA ASP A 206 -8.45 -10.87 9.39
C ASP A 206 -9.10 -9.72 10.16
N GLN A 207 -10.43 -9.74 10.23
CA GLN A 207 -11.22 -8.69 10.87
C GLN A 207 -11.12 -8.74 12.41
N GLU A 208 -10.89 -9.91 13.01
CA GLU A 208 -10.68 -10.06 14.45
C GLU A 208 -9.34 -9.45 14.84
N ILE A 209 -8.28 -9.68 14.06
CA ILE A 209 -6.97 -9.07 14.27
C ILE A 209 -6.99 -7.56 14.02
N CYS A 210 -7.77 -7.10 13.02
CA CYS A 210 -8.06 -5.68 12.80
C CYS A 210 -8.69 -5.01 14.03
N CYS A 211 -9.69 -5.66 14.63
CA CYS A 211 -10.36 -5.18 15.84
C CYS A 211 -9.41 -5.20 17.04
N ALA A 212 -8.76 -6.33 17.32
CA ALA A 212 -7.78 -6.46 18.41
C ALA A 212 -6.65 -5.41 18.31
N SER A 213 -6.15 -5.12 17.10
CA SER A 213 -5.17 -4.05 16.86
C SER A 213 -5.75 -2.66 17.20
N LYS A 214 -6.95 -2.33 16.69
CA LYS A 214 -7.64 -1.06 16.99
C LYS A 214 -8.03 -0.90 18.46
N ASP A 215 -8.32 -2.00 19.15
CA ASP A 215 -8.70 -2.01 20.56
C ASP A 215 -7.45 -1.87 21.42
N ALA A 216 -6.37 -2.62 21.14
CA ALA A 216 -5.07 -2.44 21.81
C ALA A 216 -4.48 -1.03 21.62
N ILE A 217 -4.62 -0.42 20.44
CA ILE A 217 -4.28 1.00 20.20
C ILE A 217 -5.09 1.91 21.11
N ARG A 218 -6.40 1.67 21.20
CA ARG A 218 -7.34 2.52 21.93
C ARG A 218 -7.14 2.40 23.44
N GLU A 219 -6.93 1.18 23.94
CA GLU A 219 -6.55 0.91 25.33
C GLU A 219 -5.20 1.53 25.68
N HIS A 220 -4.19 1.41 24.80
CA HIS A 220 -2.91 2.09 24.99
C HIS A 220 -3.09 3.61 25.03
N TRP A 221 -3.90 4.19 24.12
CA TRP A 221 -4.22 5.60 24.17
C TRP A 221 -4.93 5.98 25.47
N TYR A 222 -5.99 5.29 25.89
CA TYR A 222 -6.68 5.62 27.15
C TYR A 222 -5.79 5.46 28.39
N LYS A 223 -4.91 4.46 28.41
CA LYS A 223 -4.02 4.18 29.54
C LYS A 223 -2.80 5.11 29.60
N TYR A 224 -2.32 5.60 28.46
CA TYR A 224 -1.04 6.32 28.37
C TYR A 224 -1.09 7.69 27.69
N SER A 225 -2.24 8.22 27.25
CA SER A 225 -2.32 9.55 26.60
C SER A 225 -1.95 10.71 27.54
N ALA A 226 -2.07 10.52 28.85
CA ALA A 226 -1.66 11.52 29.86
C ALA A 226 -0.17 11.41 30.23
N SER A 227 0.47 10.25 30.05
CA SER A 227 1.84 9.95 30.47
C SER A 227 2.83 9.80 29.31
N SER A 228 2.35 9.68 28.06
CA SER A 228 3.18 9.52 26.87
C SER A 228 3.43 10.84 26.16
N ARG A 229 4.66 11.36 26.25
CA ARG A 229 5.15 12.34 25.27
C ARG A 229 5.41 11.64 23.94
N ILE A 230 4.44 11.70 23.02
CA ILE A 230 4.66 11.32 21.61
C ILE A 230 5.71 12.29 21.02
N LEU A 231 6.97 11.85 20.95
CA LEU A 231 8.08 12.69 20.48
C LEU A 231 7.97 13.01 18.98
N GLN A 232 7.39 12.10 18.19
CA GLN A 232 6.99 12.37 16.80
C GLN A 232 6.01 11.30 16.32
N GLN A 233 4.84 11.71 15.82
CA GLN A 233 4.02 10.89 14.93
C GLN A 233 4.43 11.19 13.49
N VAL A 234 4.95 10.18 12.78
CA VAL A 234 5.24 10.29 11.34
C VAL A 234 4.16 9.50 10.62
N ASN A 235 3.23 10.21 9.98
CA ASN A 235 2.33 9.56 9.03
C ASN A 235 3.16 9.13 7.80
N PRO A 236 2.91 7.95 7.21
CA PRO A 236 3.45 7.63 5.90
C PRO A 236 2.96 8.65 4.85
N PRO A 237 3.70 8.81 3.73
CA PRO A 237 3.39 9.78 2.67
C PRO A 237 2.10 9.43 1.90
#